data_AF-A0ABD7Z2I0-F1
#
_entry.id   AF-A0ABD7Z2I0-F1
#
_cell.length_a   1.000
_cell.length_b   1.000
_cell.length_c   1.000
_cell.angle_alpha   90.00
_cell.angle_beta   90.00
_cell.angle_gamma   90.00
#
_symmetry.space_group_name_H-M   'P 1'
#
loop_
_entity.id
_entity.type
_entity.pdbx_description
1 polymer ?
#
loop_
_entity_poly.entity_id
_entity_poly.type
_entity_poly.pdbx_seq_one_letter_code
_entity_poly.pdbx_strand_id
1 'polypeptide(L)'
;MHTDSERPDAPAHPHVHLCVLIRDEFGQRLNPRKNDLFEWRLRFAEKMRKQGVPCAATRRQHRGVTRKGENFVLRSMQKRGYAGNVHKEQAKKLIEAIKTGNRPAHIFLKEAVATRSEIVSEYAKLARELYKCGHKTEARLLSKFATDVTKTGFTTQTQERYDKTIKDLNQKQIHNIERNDLER
;
A
#
# COMPACT_ATOMS: atom_id res chain seq x y z
N MET A 1 4.29 -26.87 5.02
CA MET A 1 3.10 -26.00 5.12
C MET A 1 3.11 -25.41 6.51
N HIS A 2 3.01 -24.10 6.65
CA HIS A 2 2.92 -23.46 7.96
C HIS A 2 1.47 -23.05 8.22
N THR A 3 0.98 -23.44 9.38
CA THR A 3 -0.32 -23.11 9.95
C THR A 3 -0.11 -22.44 11.30
N ASP A 4 -1.10 -21.70 11.79
CA ASP A 4 -1.03 -21.01 13.08
C ASP A 4 -1.24 -21.93 14.28
N SER A 5 -1.08 -23.25 14.09
CA SER A 5 -1.14 -24.27 15.16
C SER A 5 -0.12 -23.99 16.28
N GLU A 6 0.91 -23.20 16.02
CA GLU A 6 1.92 -22.78 17.00
C GLU A 6 1.60 -21.45 17.72
N ARG A 7 0.54 -20.72 17.30
CA ARG A 7 0.14 -19.42 17.87
C ARG A 7 -1.38 -19.22 17.80
N PRO A 8 -2.14 -19.68 18.82
CA PRO A 8 -3.61 -19.66 18.79
C PRO A 8 -4.22 -18.25 18.72
N ASP A 9 -3.50 -17.22 19.18
CA ASP A 9 -3.98 -15.82 19.18
C ASP A 9 -3.68 -15.07 17.86
N ALA A 10 -2.99 -15.70 16.91
CA ALA A 10 -2.65 -15.09 15.63
C ALA A 10 -3.77 -15.34 14.59
N PRO A 11 -4.12 -14.32 13.77
CA PRO A 11 -5.06 -14.53 12.68
C PRO A 11 -4.55 -15.59 11.69
N ALA A 12 -5.47 -16.42 11.20
CA ALA A 12 -5.12 -17.54 10.32
C ALA A 12 -4.39 -17.07 9.05
N HIS A 13 -3.15 -17.50 8.86
CA HIS A 13 -2.27 -17.16 7.74
C HIS A 13 -1.60 -18.41 7.15
N PRO A 14 -2.39 -19.35 6.58
CA PRO A 14 -1.84 -20.55 5.97
C PRO A 14 -0.94 -20.16 4.80
N HIS A 15 0.33 -20.58 4.86
CA HIS A 15 1.29 -20.36 3.77
C HIS A 15 2.15 -21.59 3.52
N VAL A 16 2.66 -21.67 2.29
CA VAL A 16 3.50 -22.78 1.82
C VAL A 16 4.79 -22.21 1.27
N HIS A 17 5.91 -22.82 1.65
CA HIS A 17 7.21 -22.58 1.01
C HIS A 17 7.38 -23.56 -0.15
N LEU A 18 7.66 -23.02 -1.32
CA LEU A 18 8.00 -23.79 -2.51
C LEU A 18 9.47 -23.52 -2.83
N CYS A 19 10.29 -24.55 -2.78
CA CYS A 19 11.69 -24.48 -3.19
C CYS A 19 11.81 -25.04 -4.61
N VAL A 20 12.39 -24.26 -5.52
CA VAL A 20 12.63 -24.65 -6.91
C VAL A 20 14.14 -24.66 -7.13
N LEU A 21 14.65 -25.75 -7.69
CA LEU A 21 16.06 -25.83 -8.10
C LEU A 21 16.32 -24.76 -9.16
N ILE A 22 17.39 -23.99 -8.98
CA ILE A 22 17.72 -22.88 -9.87
C ILE A 22 18.42 -23.34 -11.16
N ARG A 23 18.85 -24.60 -11.22
CA ARG A 23 19.46 -25.22 -12.40
C ARG A 23 18.60 -26.39 -12.84
N ASP A 24 18.46 -26.56 -14.15
CA ASP A 24 17.87 -27.75 -14.74
C ASP A 24 18.89 -28.90 -14.83
N GLU A 25 18.45 -30.03 -15.38
CA GLU A 25 19.25 -31.25 -15.59
C GLU A 25 20.42 -31.03 -16.57
N PHE A 26 20.33 -30.00 -17.43
CA PHE A 26 21.36 -29.62 -18.40
C PHE A 26 22.31 -28.53 -17.87
N GLY A 27 22.14 -28.11 -16.61
CA GLY A 27 22.95 -27.08 -15.97
C GLY A 27 22.57 -25.64 -16.33
N GLN A 28 21.52 -25.43 -17.12
CA GLN A 28 21.01 -24.10 -17.44
C GLN A 28 20.36 -23.47 -16.21
N ARG A 29 20.72 -22.21 -15.95
CA ARG A 29 20.28 -21.50 -14.74
C ARG A 29 19.03 -20.66 -15.02
N LEU A 30 18.02 -20.82 -14.18
CA LEU A 30 16.83 -19.97 -14.16
C LEU A 30 17.21 -18.56 -13.68
N ASN A 31 16.87 -17.53 -14.45
CA ASN A 31 17.16 -16.13 -14.15
C ASN A 31 15.89 -15.28 -14.14
N PRO A 32 14.98 -15.48 -13.15
CA PRO A 32 13.71 -14.80 -13.13
C PRO A 32 13.90 -13.30 -12.87
N ARG A 33 13.42 -12.48 -13.80
CA ARG A 33 13.33 -11.04 -13.67
C ARG A 33 11.98 -10.64 -13.07
N LYS A 34 11.82 -9.34 -12.80
CA LYS A 34 10.61 -8.80 -12.15
C LYS A 34 9.32 -9.11 -12.93
N ASN A 35 9.38 -9.13 -14.25
CA ASN A 35 8.25 -9.46 -15.11
C ASN A 35 7.90 -10.95 -15.01
N ASP A 36 8.89 -11.83 -15.07
CA ASP A 36 8.70 -13.28 -14.92
C ASP A 36 8.02 -13.61 -13.57
N LEU A 37 8.46 -12.98 -12.47
CA LEU A 37 7.82 -13.15 -11.17
C LEU A 37 6.36 -12.68 -11.15
N PHE A 38 5.99 -11.68 -11.96
CA PHE A 38 4.61 -11.24 -12.08
C PHE A 38 3.78 -12.20 -12.93
N GLU A 39 4.34 -12.71 -14.04
CA GLU A 39 3.70 -13.74 -14.85
C GLU A 39 3.46 -15.02 -14.05
N TRP A 40 4.43 -15.45 -13.24
CA TRP A 40 4.27 -16.61 -12.37
C TRP A 40 3.15 -16.40 -11.36
N ARG A 41 3.03 -15.20 -10.77
CA ARG A 41 1.89 -14.87 -9.89
C ARG A 41 0.55 -14.93 -10.63
N LEU A 42 0.48 -14.43 -11.86
CA LEU A 42 -0.73 -14.49 -12.70
C LEU A 42 -1.11 -15.93 -13.00
N ARG A 43 -0.17 -16.74 -13.48
CA ARG A 43 -0.38 -18.17 -13.79
C ARG A 43 -0.75 -18.96 -12.55
N PHE A 44 -0.11 -18.70 -11.41
CA PHE A 44 -0.46 -19.33 -10.15
C PHE A 44 -1.92 -19.03 -9.76
N ALA A 45 -2.32 -17.75 -9.80
CA ALA A 45 -3.70 -17.37 -9.48
C ALA A 45 -4.71 -17.97 -10.45
N GLU A 46 -4.37 -18.07 -11.75
CA GLU A 46 -5.20 -18.75 -12.74
C GLU A 46 -5.37 -20.25 -12.43
N LYS A 47 -4.29 -20.95 -12.11
CA LYS A 47 -4.33 -22.37 -11.75
C LYS A 47 -5.11 -22.59 -10.45
N MET A 48 -4.96 -21.72 -9.45
CA MET A 48 -5.75 -21.78 -8.22
C MET A 48 -7.26 -21.63 -8.50
N ARG A 49 -7.65 -20.68 -9.36
CA ARG A 49 -9.06 -20.52 -9.76
C ARG A 49 -9.59 -21.75 -10.50
N LYS A 50 -8.77 -22.41 -11.33
CA LYS A 50 -9.13 -23.68 -11.98
C LYS A 50 -9.36 -24.81 -10.97
N GLN A 51 -8.72 -24.76 -9.80
CA GLN A 51 -8.95 -25.68 -8.68
C GLN A 51 -10.09 -25.23 -7.75
N GLY A 52 -10.88 -24.22 -8.15
CA GLY A 52 -11.99 -23.71 -7.33
C GLY A 52 -11.57 -22.78 -6.19
N VAL A 53 -10.29 -22.41 -6.07
CA VAL A 53 -9.80 -21.51 -5.02
C VAL A 53 -9.78 -20.07 -5.53
N PRO A 54 -10.57 -19.15 -4.94
CA PRO A 54 -10.54 -17.73 -5.31
C PRO A 54 -9.14 -17.13 -5.05
N CYS A 55 -8.46 -16.74 -6.13
CA CYS A 55 -7.12 -16.18 -6.05
C CYS A 55 -6.96 -15.05 -7.07
N ALA A 56 -6.35 -13.93 -6.66
CA ALA A 56 -6.09 -12.77 -7.51
C ALA A 56 -4.62 -12.34 -7.43
N ALA A 57 -4.02 -12.04 -8.58
CA ALA A 57 -2.66 -11.54 -8.69
C ALA A 57 -2.68 -10.11 -9.23
N THR A 58 -2.87 -9.13 -8.35
CA THR A 58 -2.90 -7.71 -8.72
C THR A 58 -1.63 -7.00 -8.28
N ARG A 59 -1.13 -6.04 -9.09
CA ARG A 59 -0.08 -5.13 -8.62
C ARG A 59 -0.68 -4.14 -7.63
N ARG A 60 0.15 -3.62 -6.73
CA ARG A 60 -0.27 -2.67 -5.70
C ARG A 60 -0.90 -1.39 -6.26
N GLN A 61 -0.37 -0.89 -7.39
CA GLN A 61 -0.89 0.31 -8.06
C GLN A 61 -2.31 0.08 -8.60
N HIS A 62 -2.59 -1.10 -9.16
CA HIS A 62 -3.94 -1.49 -9.61
C HIS A 62 -4.95 -1.60 -8.46
N ARG A 63 -4.50 -1.79 -7.21
CA ARG A 63 -5.38 -1.75 -6.02
C ARG A 63 -5.62 -0.35 -5.48
N GLY A 64 -5.08 0.70 -6.10
CA GLY A 64 -5.19 2.07 -5.59
C GLY A 64 -4.39 2.34 -4.31
N VAL A 65 -3.53 1.41 -3.88
CA VAL A 65 -2.82 1.52 -2.60
C VAL A 65 -1.53 2.33 -2.77
N THR A 66 -1.62 3.63 -2.51
CA THR A 66 -0.50 4.59 -2.59
C THR A 66 0.54 4.42 -1.49
N ARG A 67 0.14 3.99 -0.29
CA ARG A 67 1.00 3.98 0.90
C ARG A 67 1.75 2.66 1.06
N LYS A 68 3.07 2.75 1.23
CA LYS A 68 3.87 1.57 1.58
C LYS A 68 3.47 1.14 2.98
N GLY A 69 3.25 -0.15 3.18
CA GLY A 69 3.05 -0.70 4.51
C GLY A 69 4.25 -0.36 5.41
N GLU A 70 3.97 -0.14 6.69
CA GLU A 70 5.03 0.06 7.67
C GLU A 70 5.95 -1.17 7.71
N ASN A 71 7.26 -0.92 7.83
CA ASN A 71 8.21 -2.01 7.96
C ASN A 71 7.95 -2.75 9.28
N PHE A 72 7.61 -4.04 9.20
CA PHE A 72 7.30 -4.86 10.36
C PHE A 72 8.39 -4.84 11.42
N VAL A 73 9.67 -4.85 11.01
CA VAL A 73 10.81 -4.79 11.94
C VAL A 73 10.80 -3.48 12.72
N LEU A 74 10.61 -2.35 12.03
CA LEU A 74 10.56 -1.03 12.67
C LEU A 74 9.37 -0.90 13.63
N ARG A 75 8.20 -1.41 13.22
CA ARG A 75 7.00 -1.46 14.07
C ARG A 75 7.21 -2.33 15.31
N SER A 76 7.82 -3.50 15.14
CA SER A 76 8.11 -4.44 16.23
C SER A 76 9.11 -3.85 17.23
N MET A 77 10.16 -3.18 16.74
CA MET A 77 11.11 -2.44 17.56
C MET A 77 10.41 -1.34 18.38
N GLN A 78 9.56 -0.54 17.73
CA GLN A 78 8.82 0.52 18.41
C GLN A 78 7.86 -0.02 19.47
N LYS A 79 7.16 -1.14 19.20
CA LYS A 79 6.31 -1.81 20.19
C LYS A 79 7.08 -2.28 21.42
N ARG A 80 8.36 -2.62 21.27
CA ARG A 80 9.26 -2.98 22.38
C ARG A 80 9.89 -1.76 23.08
N GLY A 81 9.45 -0.54 22.73
CA GLY A 81 10.01 0.71 23.25
C GLY A 81 11.37 1.09 22.65
N TYR A 82 11.86 0.38 21.62
CA TYR A 82 13.16 0.64 21.03
C TYR A 82 13.05 1.52 19.77
N ALA A 83 13.75 2.67 19.80
CA ALA A 83 13.85 3.58 18.66
C ALA A 83 15.26 3.54 18.04
N GLY A 84 15.42 2.76 16.96
CA GLY A 84 16.65 2.70 16.17
C GLY A 84 16.92 3.99 15.37
N ASN A 85 18.07 4.05 14.68
CA ASN A 85 18.49 5.23 13.91
C ASN A 85 17.47 5.69 12.87
N VAL A 86 16.75 4.76 12.23
CA VAL A 86 15.70 5.09 11.25
C VAL A 86 14.57 5.91 11.87
N HIS A 87 14.16 5.60 13.10
CA HIS A 87 13.11 6.35 13.80
C HIS A 87 13.59 7.76 14.17
N LYS A 88 14.84 7.88 14.62
CA LYS A 88 15.47 9.18 14.93
C LYS A 88 15.59 10.06 13.70
N GLU A 89 16.04 9.51 12.58
CA GLU A 89 16.11 10.19 11.27
C GLU A 89 14.73 10.68 10.80
N GLN A 90 13.70 9.83 10.91
CA GLN A 90 12.33 10.21 10.56
C GLN A 90 11.80 11.35 11.43
N ALA A 91 12.06 11.30 12.75
CA ALA A 91 11.68 12.37 13.68
C ALA A 91 12.40 13.69 13.36
N LYS A 92 13.71 13.65 13.09
CA LYS A 92 14.48 14.84 12.70
C LYS A 92 13.90 15.51 11.45
N LYS A 93 13.67 14.74 10.37
CA LYS A 93 13.09 15.25 9.12
C LYS A 93 11.69 15.82 9.32
N LEU A 94 10.89 15.20 10.18
CA LEU A 94 9.56 15.69 10.51
C LEU A 94 9.62 17.02 11.26
N ILE A 95 10.50 17.14 12.26
CA ILE A 95 10.72 18.40 13.01
C ILE A 95 11.19 19.50 12.06
N GLU A 96 12.14 19.21 11.17
CA GLU A 96 12.64 20.16 10.18
C GLU A 96 11.54 20.62 9.21
N ALA A 97 10.72 19.70 8.72
CA ALA A 97 9.56 20.03 7.87
C ALA A 97 8.55 20.93 8.60
N ILE A 98 8.28 20.67 9.89
CA ILE A 98 7.38 21.50 10.70
C ILE A 98 7.98 22.90 10.89
N LYS A 99 9.28 22.99 11.24
CA LYS A 99 9.97 24.28 11.41
C LYS A 99 9.97 25.13 10.15
N THR A 100 10.18 24.51 9.00
CA THR A 100 10.22 25.20 7.71
C THR A 100 8.82 25.47 7.13
N GLY A 101 7.77 24.87 7.68
CA GLY A 101 6.41 24.93 7.12
C GLY A 101 6.26 24.17 5.79
N ASN A 102 7.30 23.46 5.34
CA ASN A 102 7.30 22.80 4.04
C ASN A 102 6.82 21.35 4.17
N ARG A 103 5.68 21.06 3.54
CA ARG A 103 5.15 19.70 3.44
C ARG A 103 6.15 18.82 2.66
N PRO A 104 6.56 17.65 3.19
CA PRO A 104 7.56 16.80 2.54
C PRO A 104 7.20 16.42 1.10
N ALA A 105 8.13 16.61 0.17
CA ALA A 105 7.96 16.22 -1.23
C ALA A 105 8.36 14.75 -1.46
N HIS A 106 7.69 14.09 -2.41
CA HIS A 106 8.06 12.75 -2.86
C HIS A 106 8.79 12.82 -4.20
N ILE A 107 9.97 12.22 -4.28
CA ILE A 107 10.86 12.30 -5.45
C ILE A 107 10.15 11.84 -6.74
N PHE A 108 9.38 10.76 -6.66
CA PHE A 108 8.67 10.17 -7.81
C PHE A 108 7.19 10.54 -7.86
N LEU A 109 6.82 11.74 -7.38
CA LEU A 109 5.41 12.16 -7.34
C LEU A 109 4.80 12.21 -8.75
N LYS A 110 5.54 12.76 -9.72
CA LYS A 110 5.08 12.93 -11.10
C LYS A 110 4.77 11.58 -11.75
N GLU A 111 5.69 10.63 -11.65
CA GLU A 111 5.58 9.28 -12.20
C GLU A 111 4.47 8.50 -11.52
N ALA A 112 4.33 8.65 -10.19
CA ALA A 112 3.28 7.98 -9.45
C ALA A 112 1.89 8.50 -9.81
N VAL A 113 1.74 9.82 -9.99
CA VAL A 113 0.49 10.43 -10.46
C VAL A 113 0.17 9.99 -11.89
N ALA A 114 1.15 10.00 -12.79
CA ALA A 114 0.97 9.59 -14.20
C ALA A 114 0.57 8.11 -14.32
N THR A 115 1.27 7.21 -13.61
CA THR A 115 0.92 5.78 -13.59
C THR A 115 -0.51 5.59 -13.08
N ARG A 116 -0.93 6.41 -12.11
CA ARG A 116 -2.27 6.30 -11.54
C ARG A 116 -3.35 6.82 -12.47
N SER A 117 -3.11 7.92 -13.18
CA SER A 117 -4.07 8.42 -14.18
C SER A 117 -4.25 7.43 -15.32
N GLU A 118 -3.17 6.78 -15.75
CA GLU A 118 -3.22 5.70 -16.73
C GLU A 118 -4.09 4.54 -16.22
N ILE A 119 -3.82 4.02 -15.02
CA ILE A 119 -4.60 2.93 -14.42
C ILE A 119 -6.09 3.29 -14.29
N VAL A 120 -6.41 4.50 -13.85
CA VAL A 120 -7.80 4.97 -13.72
C VAL A 120 -8.48 5.04 -15.09
N SER A 121 -7.77 5.52 -16.11
CA SER A 121 -8.26 5.57 -17.49
C SER A 121 -8.56 4.18 -18.05
N GLU A 122 -7.66 3.22 -17.80
CA GLU A 122 -7.87 1.82 -18.20
C GLU A 122 -9.08 1.20 -17.52
N TYR A 123 -9.29 1.45 -16.22
CA TYR A 123 -10.50 1.00 -15.53
C TYR A 123 -11.78 1.60 -16.10
N ALA A 124 -11.75 2.86 -16.51
CA ALA A 124 -12.89 3.49 -17.17
C ALA A 124 -13.19 2.89 -18.56
N LYS A 125 -12.16 2.46 -19.31
CA LYS A 125 -12.34 1.71 -20.57
C LYS A 125 -12.97 0.35 -20.31
N LEU A 126 -12.38 -0.43 -19.40
CA LEU A 126 -12.88 -1.76 -19.04
C LEU A 126 -14.32 -1.71 -18.50
N ALA A 127 -14.67 -0.70 -17.71
CA ALA A 127 -16.03 -0.55 -17.19
C ALA A 127 -17.05 -0.36 -18.33
N ARG A 128 -16.69 0.42 -19.37
CA ARG A 128 -17.54 0.61 -20.56
C ARG A 128 -17.69 -0.68 -21.35
N GLU A 129 -16.62 -1.44 -21.51
CA GLU A 129 -16.67 -2.75 -22.20
C GLU A 129 -17.53 -3.75 -21.44
N LEU A 130 -17.35 -3.87 -20.12
CA LEU A 130 -18.17 -4.72 -19.26
C LEU A 130 -19.66 -4.36 -19.35
N TYR A 131 -19.98 -3.07 -19.38
CA TYR A 131 -21.35 -2.61 -19.55
C TYR A 131 -21.94 -3.05 -20.89
N LYS A 132 -21.19 -2.92 -21.99
CA LYS A 132 -21.60 -3.36 -23.34
C LYS A 132 -21.84 -4.87 -23.39
N CYS A 133 -21.02 -5.66 -22.69
CA CYS A 133 -21.16 -7.12 -22.61
C CYS A 133 -22.28 -7.57 -21.65
N GLY A 134 -23.03 -6.65 -21.02
CA GLY A 134 -24.12 -6.97 -20.11
C GLY A 134 -23.72 -7.18 -18.64
N HIS A 135 -22.43 -7.10 -18.31
CA HIS A 135 -21.89 -7.20 -16.95
C HIS A 135 -22.04 -5.88 -16.17
N LYS A 136 -23.31 -5.46 -15.96
CA LYS A 136 -23.67 -4.15 -15.39
C LYS A 136 -23.15 -3.95 -13.95
N THR A 137 -23.16 -5.01 -13.15
CA THR A 137 -22.70 -5.00 -11.76
C THR A 137 -21.20 -4.75 -11.65
N GLU A 138 -20.41 -5.45 -12.45
CA GLU A 138 -18.96 -5.36 -12.53
C GLU A 138 -18.54 -4.01 -13.08
N ALA A 139 -19.22 -3.54 -14.14
CA ALA A 139 -19.01 -2.20 -14.70
C ALA A 139 -19.22 -1.09 -13.65
N ARG A 140 -20.28 -1.20 -12.83
CA ARG A 140 -20.57 -0.24 -11.75
C ARG A 140 -19.49 -0.29 -10.66
N LEU A 141 -19.07 -1.48 -10.24
CA LEU A 141 -18.01 -1.64 -9.25
C LEU A 141 -16.69 -1.03 -9.73
N LEU A 142 -16.33 -1.27 -10.99
CA LEU A 142 -15.09 -0.77 -11.57
C LEU A 142 -15.11 0.75 -11.74
N SER A 143 -16.25 1.32 -12.14
CA SER A 143 -16.45 2.78 -12.24
C SER A 143 -16.35 3.45 -10.86
N LYS A 144 -16.99 2.86 -9.85
CA LYS A 144 -16.88 3.32 -8.46
C LYS A 144 -15.45 3.26 -7.98
N PHE A 145 -14.77 2.14 -8.22
CA PHE A 145 -13.37 1.98 -7.85
C PHE A 145 -12.46 3.03 -8.51
N ALA A 146 -12.61 3.29 -9.81
CA ALA A 146 -11.86 4.33 -10.51
C ALA A 146 -12.09 5.73 -9.90
N THR A 147 -13.31 6.01 -9.46
CA THR A 147 -13.67 7.25 -8.75
C THR A 147 -13.04 7.33 -7.37
N ASP A 148 -13.10 6.24 -6.59
CA ASP A 148 -12.52 6.15 -5.25
C ASP A 148 -11.00 6.29 -5.29
N VAL A 149 -10.35 5.65 -6.27
CA VAL A 149 -8.94 5.87 -6.56
C VAL A 149 -8.76 7.35 -6.85
N THR A 150 -9.44 7.95 -7.83
CA THR A 150 -9.29 9.38 -8.13
C THR A 150 -9.38 10.28 -6.88
N LYS A 151 -10.41 10.11 -6.06
CA LYS A 151 -10.67 10.87 -4.83
C LYS A 151 -9.59 10.71 -3.74
N THR A 152 -9.06 9.50 -3.54
CA THR A 152 -8.04 9.24 -2.50
C THR A 152 -6.69 9.94 -2.76
N GLY A 153 -6.43 10.34 -4.01
CA GLY A 153 -5.20 11.04 -4.39
C GLY A 153 -3.91 10.26 -4.12
N PHE A 154 -2.77 10.97 -4.20
CA PHE A 154 -1.46 10.42 -3.83
C PHE A 154 -0.90 11.17 -2.61
N THR A 155 -0.96 10.52 -1.45
CA THR A 155 -0.34 11.04 -0.21
C THR A 155 0.58 9.97 0.38
N THR A 156 1.83 10.36 0.62
CA THR A 156 2.82 9.47 1.24
C THR A 156 2.62 9.37 2.75
N GLN A 157 3.19 8.32 3.36
CA GLN A 157 3.15 8.16 4.82
C GLN A 157 3.84 9.33 5.54
N THR A 158 4.92 9.87 4.99
CA THR A 158 5.63 11.03 5.56
C THR A 158 4.77 12.28 5.54
N GLN A 159 4.11 12.54 4.41
CA GLN A 159 3.18 13.67 4.28
C GLN A 159 1.99 13.54 5.23
N GLU A 160 1.39 12.35 5.35
CA GLU A 160 0.29 12.13 6.29
C GLU A 160 0.71 12.32 7.75
N ARG A 161 1.92 11.86 8.13
CA ARG A 161 2.48 12.14 9.46
C ARG A 161 2.61 13.63 9.70
N TYR A 162 3.14 14.37 8.73
CA TYR A 162 3.24 15.83 8.77
C TYR A 162 1.86 16.49 8.92
N ASP A 163 0.91 16.17 8.05
CA ASP A 163 -0.45 16.74 8.05
C ASP A 163 -1.15 16.47 9.38
N LYS A 164 -0.99 15.25 9.93
CA LYS A 164 -1.52 14.87 11.24
C LYS A 164 -0.88 15.67 12.36
N THR A 165 0.45 15.80 12.38
CA THR A 165 1.13 16.59 13.43
C THR A 165 0.75 18.06 13.42
N ILE A 166 0.60 18.66 12.24
CA ILE A 166 0.14 20.05 12.12
C ILE A 166 -1.30 20.19 12.63
N LYS A 167 -2.18 19.26 12.25
CA LYS A 167 -3.56 19.24 12.75
C LYS A 167 -3.62 19.13 14.28
N ASP A 168 -2.85 18.23 14.87
CA ASP A 168 -2.80 18.01 16.32
C ASP A 168 -2.23 19.25 17.05
N LEU A 169 -1.23 19.92 16.47
CA LEU A 169 -0.66 21.17 17.01
C LEU A 169 -1.68 22.31 16.98
N ASN A 170 -2.38 22.49 15.85
CA ASN A 170 -3.40 23.52 15.70
C ASN A 170 -4.57 23.29 16.66
N GLN A 171 -5.02 22.03 16.83
CA GLN A 171 -6.07 21.70 17.79
C GLN A 171 -5.66 22.01 19.23
N LYS A 172 -4.42 21.69 19.62
CA LYS A 172 -3.90 22.05 20.96
C LYS A 172 -3.82 23.56 21.15
N GLN A 173 -3.44 24.30 20.11
CA GLN A 173 -3.37 25.76 20.18
C GLN A 173 -4.77 26.38 20.36
N ILE A 174 -5.77 25.92 19.61
CA ILE A 174 -7.17 26.35 19.76
C ILE A 174 -7.66 26.06 21.19
N HIS A 175 -7.46 24.84 21.68
CA HIS A 175 -7.89 24.45 23.03
C HIS A 175 -7.23 25.29 24.13
N ASN A 176 -5.96 25.66 23.96
CA ASN A 176 -5.26 26.53 24.91
C ASN A 176 -5.78 27.97 24.88
N ILE A 177 -6.20 28.48 23.72
CA ILE A 177 -6.82 29.81 23.60
C ILE A 177 -8.17 29.83 24.32
N GLU A 178 -9.04 28.84 24.03
CA GLU A 178 -10.35 28.71 24.67
C GLU A 178 -10.25 28.58 26.20
N ARG A 179 -9.25 27.86 26.71
CA ARG A 179 -9.02 27.73 28.15
C ARG A 179 -8.58 29.05 28.80
N ASN A 180 -7.70 29.80 28.15
CA ASN A 180 -7.22 31.07 28.68
C ASN A 180 -8.31 32.16 28.65
N ASP A 181 -9.27 32.07 27.73
CA ASP A 181 -10.41 32.99 27.64
C ASP A 181 -11.52 32.68 28.68
N LEU A 182 -11.59 31.44 29.18
CA LEU A 182 -12.51 31.03 30.27
C LEU A 182 -11.97 31.34 31.68
N GLU A 183 -10.65 31.52 31.81
CA GLU A 183 -9.98 31.84 33.07
C GLU A 183 -9.81 33.38 33.30
N ARG A 184 -10.40 34.22 32.43
CA ARG A 184 -10.47 35.69 32.55
C ARG A 184 -11.88 36.16 32.87
#